data_AF-A0A7W1UPU5-F1
#
_entry.id   AF-A0A7W1UPU5-F1
#
_cell.length_a   1.000
_cell.length_b   1.000
_cell.length_c   1.000
_cell.angle_alpha   90.00
_cell.angle_beta   90.00
_cell.angle_gamma   90.00
#
_symmetry.space_group_name_H-M   'P 1'
#
loop_
_entity.id
_entity.type
_entity.pdbx_description
1 polymer ?
#
loop_
_entity_poly.entity_id
_entity_poly.type
_entity_poly.pdbx_seq_one_letter_code
_entity_poly.pdbx_strand_id
1 'polypeptide(L)'
;MIRKAEVATDRMEYTKALAYYDQALEKDNNNYHANTGKGIILSEFMERYDMALPYLEKALSLSPKKDTLVKINYNLGKGYHYLENYNKALYYYSRVSPHNEVDNSDYDPYLNKRISDCNYAMAHSTVAPKGEQNIINVGNSINSELPEYAAVPAGDNLYFTSKKKDDEKENINAWDGKYFESMYVSKVNNDIFTTP
;
A
#
# COMPACT_ATOMS: atom_id res chain seq x y z
N MET A 1 -20.17 -13.16 -8.95
CA MET A 1 -19.06 -12.85 -8.03
C MET A 1 -18.63 -11.40 -8.17
N ILE A 2 -18.27 -10.93 -9.37
CA ILE A 2 -17.89 -9.52 -9.64
C ILE A 2 -18.80 -8.48 -8.99
N ARG A 3 -20.11 -8.48 -9.28
CA ARG A 3 -21.04 -7.51 -8.67
C ARG A 3 -21.04 -7.52 -7.14
N LYS A 4 -20.85 -8.69 -6.51
CA LYS A 4 -20.74 -8.78 -5.04
C LYS A 4 -19.43 -8.18 -4.55
N ALA A 5 -18.34 -8.37 -5.30
CA ALA A 5 -17.04 -7.79 -5.01
C ALA A 5 -17.06 -6.26 -5.15
N GLU A 6 -17.67 -5.73 -6.21
CA GLU A 6 -17.85 -4.29 -6.44
C GLU A 6 -18.69 -3.67 -5.31
N VAL A 7 -19.85 -4.24 -4.99
CA VAL A 7 -20.70 -3.76 -3.88
C VAL A 7 -19.97 -3.81 -2.54
N ALA A 8 -19.17 -4.85 -2.29
CA ALA A 8 -18.34 -4.91 -1.08
C ALA A 8 -17.25 -3.84 -1.09
N THR A 9 -16.65 -3.55 -2.25
CA THR A 9 -15.66 -2.47 -2.42
C THR A 9 -16.28 -1.11 -2.13
N ASP A 10 -17.48 -0.83 -2.67
CA ASP A 10 -18.23 0.41 -2.43
C ASP A 10 -18.59 0.62 -0.96
N ARG A 11 -18.73 -0.48 -0.21
CA ARG A 11 -18.97 -0.50 1.24
C ARG A 11 -17.69 -0.52 2.07
N MET A 12 -16.52 -0.47 1.44
CA MET A 12 -15.22 -0.57 2.09
C MET A 12 -15.01 -1.91 2.84
N GLU A 13 -15.74 -2.95 2.45
CA GLU A 13 -15.59 -4.32 3.00
C GLU A 13 -14.46 -5.05 2.25
N TYR A 14 -13.23 -4.52 2.27
CA TYR A 14 -12.14 -4.94 1.36
C TYR A 14 -11.76 -6.42 1.45
N THR A 15 -11.65 -6.99 2.66
CA THR A 15 -11.35 -8.42 2.83
C THR A 15 -12.40 -9.32 2.16
N LYS A 16 -13.66 -8.92 2.23
CA LYS A 16 -14.77 -9.64 1.60
C LYS A 16 -14.80 -9.41 0.09
N ALA A 17 -14.49 -8.20 -0.37
CA ALA A 17 -14.33 -7.90 -1.78
C ALA A 17 -13.23 -8.76 -2.41
N LEU A 18 -12.05 -8.88 -1.76
CA LEU A 18 -10.97 -9.76 -2.18
C LEU A 18 -11.42 -11.21 -2.30
N ALA A 19 -12.13 -11.76 -1.31
CA ALA A 19 -12.65 -13.13 -1.37
C ALA A 19 -13.60 -13.34 -2.58
N TYR A 20 -14.43 -12.35 -2.91
CA TYR A 20 -15.28 -12.44 -4.11
C TYR A 20 -14.51 -12.29 -5.42
N TYR A 21 -13.45 -11.49 -5.46
CA TYR A 21 -12.57 -11.41 -6.61
C TYR A 21 -11.78 -12.71 -6.79
N ASP A 22 -11.34 -13.35 -5.72
CA ASP A 22 -10.66 -14.64 -5.75
C ASP A 22 -11.57 -15.73 -6.35
N GLN A 23 -12.80 -15.82 -5.87
CA GLN A 23 -13.79 -16.73 -6.43
C GLN A 23 -14.13 -16.45 -7.91
N ALA A 24 -13.97 -15.20 -8.36
CA ALA A 24 -14.13 -14.87 -9.77
C ALA A 24 -12.91 -15.32 -10.60
N LEU A 25 -11.70 -15.11 -10.08
CA LEU A 25 -10.43 -15.49 -10.70
C LEU A 25 -10.20 -17.00 -10.74
N GLU A 26 -10.75 -17.75 -9.78
CA GLU A 26 -10.78 -19.22 -9.81
C GLU A 26 -11.59 -19.75 -11.00
N LYS A 27 -12.65 -19.04 -11.40
CA LYS A 27 -13.49 -19.42 -12.54
C LYS A 27 -12.94 -18.92 -13.87
N ASP A 28 -12.37 -17.73 -13.85
CA ASP A 28 -11.78 -17.07 -15.00
C ASP A 28 -10.59 -16.21 -14.55
N ASN A 29 -9.39 -16.76 -14.68
CA ASN A 29 -8.16 -16.08 -14.27
C ASN A 29 -7.86 -14.82 -15.12
N ASN A 30 -8.49 -14.71 -16.29
CA ASN A 30 -8.36 -13.59 -17.21
C ASN A 30 -9.56 -12.63 -17.10
N ASN A 31 -10.32 -12.71 -16.01
CA ASN A 31 -11.40 -11.77 -15.80
C ASN A 31 -10.85 -10.35 -15.55
N TYR A 32 -11.07 -9.44 -16.49
CA TYR A 32 -10.56 -8.07 -16.43
C TYR A 32 -10.98 -7.34 -15.15
N HIS A 33 -12.28 -7.40 -14.80
CA HIS A 33 -12.84 -6.70 -13.65
C HIS A 33 -12.27 -7.24 -12.33
N ALA A 34 -12.10 -8.56 -12.22
CA ALA A 34 -11.53 -9.15 -11.01
C ALA A 34 -10.06 -8.81 -10.83
N ASN A 35 -9.26 -8.88 -11.90
CA ASN A 35 -7.85 -8.50 -11.86
C ASN A 35 -7.70 -7.00 -11.51
N THR A 36 -8.51 -6.13 -12.12
CA THR A 36 -8.50 -4.69 -11.87
C THR A 36 -8.89 -4.38 -10.42
N GLY A 37 -10.03 -4.90 -9.96
CA GLY A 37 -10.54 -4.64 -8.61
C GLY A 37 -9.62 -5.18 -7.52
N LYS A 38 -9.13 -6.41 -7.67
CA LYS A 38 -8.19 -7.02 -6.72
C LYS A 38 -6.87 -6.25 -6.65
N GLY A 39 -6.29 -5.90 -7.81
CA GLY A 39 -5.04 -5.15 -7.89
C GLY A 39 -5.15 -3.76 -7.24
N ILE A 40 -6.24 -3.04 -7.52
CA ILE A 40 -6.52 -1.74 -6.90
C ILE A 40 -6.68 -1.89 -5.39
N ILE A 41 -7.42 -2.89 -4.90
CA ILE A 41 -7.62 -3.07 -3.45
C ILE A 41 -6.28 -3.27 -2.73
N LEU A 42 -5.47 -4.20 -3.27
CA LEU A 42 -4.16 -4.51 -2.70
C LEU A 42 -3.22 -3.29 -2.71
N SER A 43 -3.28 -2.46 -3.75
CA SER A 43 -2.42 -1.28 -3.90
C SER A 43 -2.89 -0.07 -3.08
N GLU A 44 -4.16 0.32 -3.19
CA GLU A 44 -4.67 1.59 -2.61
C GLU A 44 -5.04 1.49 -1.14
N PHE A 45 -5.55 0.33 -0.70
CA PHE A 45 -6.11 0.20 0.66
C PHE A 45 -5.28 -0.69 1.58
N MET A 46 -4.46 -1.58 1.01
CA MET A 46 -3.62 -2.49 1.80
C MET A 46 -2.12 -2.22 1.67
N GLU A 47 -1.70 -1.37 0.73
CA GLU A 47 -0.28 -1.05 0.47
C GLU A 47 0.59 -2.29 0.17
N ARG A 48 -0.03 -3.38 -0.30
CA ARG A 48 0.62 -4.63 -0.70
C ARG A 48 0.98 -4.60 -2.18
N TYR A 49 1.91 -3.73 -2.52
CA TYR A 49 2.29 -3.44 -3.91
C TYR A 49 2.83 -4.64 -4.67
N ASP A 50 3.67 -5.44 -4.02
CA ASP A 50 4.22 -6.70 -4.54
C ASP A 50 3.12 -7.69 -4.94
N MET A 51 2.07 -7.79 -4.13
CA MET A 51 0.91 -8.63 -4.40
C MET A 51 -0.04 -8.00 -5.43
N ALA A 52 -0.10 -6.68 -5.53
CA ALA A 52 -0.97 -5.96 -6.44
C ALA A 52 -0.51 -6.02 -7.90
N LEU A 53 0.80 -5.86 -8.13
CA LEU A 53 1.38 -5.72 -9.48
C LEU A 53 0.95 -6.83 -10.45
N PRO A 54 1.00 -8.13 -10.11
CA PRO A 54 0.62 -9.20 -11.04
C PRO A 54 -0.82 -9.07 -11.56
N TYR A 55 -1.76 -8.64 -10.72
CA TYR A 55 -3.16 -8.46 -11.11
C TYR A 55 -3.35 -7.21 -11.96
N LEU A 56 -2.67 -6.11 -11.63
CA LEU A 56 -2.74 -4.88 -12.41
C LEU A 56 -2.11 -5.05 -13.80
N GLU A 57 -0.97 -5.73 -13.89
CA GLU A 57 -0.32 -6.07 -15.16
C GLU A 57 -1.19 -7.01 -16.00
N LYS A 58 -1.79 -8.01 -15.36
CA LYS A 58 -2.76 -8.89 -16.01
C LYS A 58 -3.94 -8.09 -16.56
N ALA A 59 -4.56 -7.22 -15.76
CA ALA A 59 -5.64 -6.35 -16.22
C ALA A 59 -5.23 -5.48 -17.42
N LEU A 60 -4.03 -4.88 -17.37
CA LEU A 60 -3.50 -4.07 -18.46
C LEU A 60 -3.27 -4.87 -19.75
N SER A 61 -2.96 -6.17 -19.65
CA SER A 61 -2.79 -7.07 -20.81
C SER A 61 -4.11 -7.51 -21.46
N LEU A 62 -5.25 -7.36 -20.77
CA LEU A 62 -6.55 -7.93 -21.16
C LEU A 62 -7.47 -6.93 -21.90
N SER A 63 -6.89 -5.99 -22.64
CA SER A 63 -7.61 -4.87 -23.26
C SER A 63 -8.27 -3.95 -22.22
N PRO A 64 -7.50 -3.01 -21.64
CA PRO A 64 -7.98 -2.15 -20.57
C PRO A 64 -9.09 -1.23 -21.07
N LYS A 65 -10.10 -1.02 -20.23
CA LYS A 65 -11.18 -0.09 -20.50
C LYS A 65 -10.69 1.34 -20.27
N LYS A 66 -11.16 2.28 -21.10
CA LYS A 66 -10.72 3.69 -21.07
C LYS A 66 -10.94 4.34 -19.70
N ASP A 67 -12.04 4.00 -19.03
CA ASP A 67 -12.46 4.52 -17.72
C ASP A 67 -11.57 4.07 -16.56
N THR A 68 -10.84 2.96 -16.71
CA THR A 68 -10.03 2.35 -15.65
C THR A 68 -8.54 2.33 -15.99
N LEU A 69 -8.18 2.66 -17.23
CA LEU A 69 -6.80 2.68 -17.71
C LEU A 69 -5.91 3.64 -16.90
N VAL A 70 -6.37 4.86 -16.63
CA VAL A 70 -5.59 5.86 -15.88
C VAL A 70 -5.31 5.34 -14.46
N LYS A 71 -6.35 4.88 -13.77
CA LYS A 71 -6.24 4.26 -12.44
C LYS A 71 -5.32 3.03 -12.40
N ILE A 72 -5.36 2.15 -13.41
CA ILE A 72 -4.45 0.99 -13.50
C ILE A 72 -3.00 1.47 -13.66
N ASN A 73 -2.72 2.39 -14.59
CA ASN A 73 -1.37 2.92 -14.77
C ASN A 73 -0.87 3.63 -13.51
N TYR A 74 -1.72 4.41 -12.84
CA TYR A 74 -1.36 5.06 -11.59
C TYR A 74 -0.95 4.06 -10.50
N ASN A 75 -1.74 2.99 -10.33
CA ASN A 75 -1.44 1.95 -9.35
C ASN A 75 -0.19 1.13 -9.71
N LEU A 76 0.06 0.88 -11.00
CA LEU A 76 1.32 0.28 -11.46
C LEU A 76 2.51 1.22 -11.16
N GLY A 77 2.36 2.52 -11.44
CA GLY A 77 3.36 3.53 -11.15
C GLY A 77 3.71 3.58 -9.65
N LYS A 78 2.69 3.62 -8.78
CA LYS A 78 2.87 3.52 -7.32
C LYS A 78 3.56 2.22 -6.94
N GLY A 79 3.06 1.07 -7.39
CA GLY A 79 3.62 -0.22 -6.99
C GLY A 79 5.10 -0.34 -7.37
N TYR A 80 5.45 0.07 -8.58
CA TYR A 80 6.85 0.09 -9.02
C TYR A 80 7.70 1.13 -8.30
N HIS A 81 7.15 2.27 -7.91
CA HIS A 81 7.85 3.27 -7.11
C HIS A 81 8.22 2.71 -5.74
N TYR A 82 7.26 2.14 -5.01
CA TYR A 82 7.50 1.59 -3.67
C TYR A 82 8.37 0.34 -3.67
N LEU A 83 8.43 -0.39 -4.78
CA LEU A 83 9.37 -1.50 -4.99
C LEU A 83 10.68 -1.07 -5.67
N GLU A 84 10.94 0.24 -5.70
CA GLU A 84 12.18 0.87 -6.19
C GLU A 84 12.54 0.57 -7.65
N ASN A 85 11.57 0.13 -8.45
CA ASN A 85 11.72 0.06 -9.90
C ASN A 85 11.35 1.41 -10.53
N TYR A 86 12.19 2.41 -10.28
CA TYR A 86 11.92 3.79 -10.66
C TYR A 86 11.74 3.98 -12.18
N ASN A 87 12.45 3.19 -13.01
CA ASN A 87 12.27 3.21 -14.46
C ASN A 87 10.84 2.84 -14.87
N LYS A 88 10.30 1.74 -14.33
CA LYS A 88 8.91 1.35 -14.59
C LYS A 88 7.93 2.32 -13.96
N ALA A 89 8.21 2.81 -12.76
CA ALA A 89 7.38 3.82 -12.10
C ALA A 89 7.19 5.07 -12.97
N LEU A 90 8.31 5.64 -13.47
CA LEU A 90 8.30 6.79 -14.38
C LEU A 90 7.58 6.50 -15.69
N TYR A 91 7.76 5.30 -16.27
CA TYR A 91 7.01 4.88 -17.45
C TYR A 91 5.50 4.96 -17.22
N TYR A 92 5.00 4.39 -16.12
CA TYR A 92 3.57 4.40 -15.83
C TYR A 92 3.05 5.77 -15.40
N TYR A 93 3.82 6.54 -14.62
CA TYR A 93 3.46 7.93 -14.30
C TYR A 93 3.36 8.80 -15.57
N SER A 94 4.21 8.60 -16.57
CA SER A 94 4.12 9.33 -17.84
C SER A 94 2.82 9.07 -18.62
N ARG A 95 2.19 7.90 -18.40
CA ARG A 95 0.87 7.55 -18.96
C ARG A 95 -0.28 8.20 -18.19
N VAL A 96 -0.05 8.63 -16.96
CA VAL A 96 -1.06 9.24 -16.06
C VAL A 96 -1.00 10.77 -16.14
N SER A 97 0.19 11.36 -16.26
CA SER A 97 0.38 12.82 -16.26
C SER A 97 -0.54 13.60 -17.22
N PRO A 98 -0.81 13.15 -18.47
CA PRO A 98 -1.71 13.86 -19.38
C PRO A 98 -3.18 13.88 -18.94
N HIS A 99 -3.54 13.10 -17.92
CA HIS A 99 -4.90 12.96 -17.39
C HIS A 99 -5.02 13.45 -15.94
N ASN A 100 -3.93 13.93 -15.34
CA ASN A 100 -3.87 14.34 -13.93
C ASN A 100 -4.32 15.79 -13.74
N GLU A 101 -5.59 16.04 -14.03
CA GLU A 101 -6.25 17.34 -13.89
C GLU A 101 -7.05 17.38 -12.59
N VAL A 102 -7.14 18.55 -11.93
CA VAL A 102 -7.80 18.71 -10.62
C VAL A 102 -9.25 18.22 -10.62
N ASP A 103 -9.94 18.34 -11.75
CA ASP A 103 -11.34 17.94 -11.90
C ASP A 103 -11.53 16.44 -12.22
N ASN A 104 -10.44 15.68 -12.41
CA ASN A 104 -10.50 14.24 -12.66
C ASN A 104 -10.68 13.49 -11.33
N SER A 105 -11.55 12.47 -11.31
CA SER A 105 -11.74 11.61 -10.14
C SER A 105 -10.47 10.86 -9.71
N ASP A 106 -9.54 10.64 -10.64
CA ASP A 106 -8.25 9.98 -10.41
C ASP A 106 -7.10 10.99 -10.15
N TYR A 107 -7.40 12.27 -9.87
CA TYR A 107 -6.40 13.29 -9.60
C TYR A 107 -5.52 12.92 -8.39
N ASP A 108 -4.21 12.83 -8.61
CA ASP A 108 -3.19 12.76 -7.55
C ASP A 108 -2.42 14.08 -7.49
N PRO A 109 -2.63 14.92 -6.44
CA PRO A 109 -1.86 16.15 -6.27
C PRO A 109 -0.37 15.88 -6.03
N TYR A 110 0.02 14.65 -5.68
CA TYR A 110 1.39 14.25 -5.42
C TYR A 110 2.09 13.61 -6.61
N LEU A 111 1.44 13.46 -7.78
CA LEU A 111 2.05 12.79 -8.94
C LEU A 111 3.39 13.41 -9.36
N ASN A 112 3.46 14.74 -9.44
CA ASN A 112 4.69 15.45 -9.79
C ASN A 112 5.79 15.26 -8.73
N LYS A 113 5.41 15.23 -7.45
CA LYS A 113 6.34 14.91 -6.37
C LYS A 113 6.88 13.49 -6.54
N ARG A 114 6.02 12.49 -6.80
CA ARG A 114 6.44 11.09 -6.99
C ARG A 114 7.39 10.91 -8.17
N ILE A 115 7.13 11.60 -9.28
CA ILE A 115 8.03 11.64 -10.44
C ILE A 115 9.38 12.27 -10.05
N SER A 116 9.37 13.38 -9.31
CA SER A 116 10.58 14.01 -8.80
C SER A 116 11.38 13.09 -7.88
N ASP A 117 10.69 12.39 -6.96
CA ASP A 117 11.31 11.44 -6.03
C ASP A 117 12.00 10.30 -6.80
N CYS A 118 11.34 9.72 -7.82
CA CYS A 118 11.92 8.68 -8.68
C CYS A 118 13.17 9.17 -9.41
N ASN A 119 13.11 10.37 -10.03
CA ASN A 119 14.27 10.95 -10.72
C ASN A 119 15.42 11.23 -9.75
N TYR A 120 15.12 11.75 -8.57
CA TYR A 120 16.11 12.02 -7.53
C TYR A 120 16.79 10.72 -7.10
N ALA A 121 16.03 9.67 -6.77
CA ALA A 121 16.56 8.38 -6.35
C ALA A 121 17.47 7.76 -7.42
N MET A 122 17.09 7.85 -8.70
CA MET A 122 17.92 7.38 -9.81
C MET A 122 19.22 8.17 -9.96
N ALA A 123 19.16 9.50 -9.81
CA ALA A 123 20.34 10.37 -9.90
C ALA A 123 21.27 10.27 -8.69
N HIS A 124 20.75 9.83 -7.54
CA HIS A 124 21.43 9.78 -6.26
C HIS A 124 21.45 8.37 -5.67
N SER A 125 21.74 7.36 -6.49
CA SER A 125 21.77 5.94 -6.07
C SER A 125 22.74 5.62 -4.93
N THR A 126 23.65 6.55 -4.60
CA THR A 126 24.59 6.46 -3.48
C THR A 126 24.11 7.14 -2.20
N VAL A 127 22.99 7.87 -2.23
CA VAL A 127 22.41 8.51 -1.04
C VAL A 127 21.58 7.46 -0.30
N ALA A 128 21.97 7.17 0.95
CA ALA A 128 21.36 6.11 1.77
C ALA A 128 21.35 4.73 1.09
N PRO A 129 22.52 4.15 0.77
CA PRO A 129 22.57 2.83 0.13
C PRO A 129 21.92 1.77 1.03
N LYS A 130 21.24 0.78 0.43
CA LYS A 130 20.53 -0.28 1.19
C LYS A 130 21.39 -0.97 2.26
N GLY A 131 22.68 -1.15 1.99
CA GLY A 131 23.60 -1.78 2.95
C GLY A 131 23.86 -0.95 4.21
N GLU A 132 23.53 0.34 4.20
CA GLU A 132 23.64 1.25 5.34
C GLU A 132 22.28 1.49 6.03
N GLN A 133 21.19 1.00 5.44
CA GLN A 133 19.86 1.05 6.05
C GLN A 133 19.57 -0.27 6.77
N ASN A 134 19.48 -0.20 8.10
CA ASN A 134 19.14 -1.36 8.92
C ASN A 134 17.68 -1.29 9.34
N ILE A 135 16.86 -2.20 8.83
CA ILE A 135 15.55 -2.50 9.41
C ILE A 135 15.78 -3.56 10.47
N ILE A 136 15.59 -3.17 11.73
CA ILE A 136 15.81 -4.05 12.88
C ILE A 136 14.45 -4.38 13.47
N ASN A 137 14.14 -5.68 13.55
CA ASN A 137 13.06 -6.15 14.40
C ASN A 137 13.59 -6.18 15.85
N VAL A 138 13.01 -5.33 16.70
CA VAL A 138 13.42 -5.16 18.11
C VAL A 138 12.62 -6.04 19.07
N GLY A 139 11.93 -7.05 18.54
CA GLY A 139 11.17 -8.05 19.26
C GLY A 139 9.68 -7.73 19.39
N ASN A 140 8.92 -8.77 19.74
CA ASN A 140 7.45 -8.73 19.79
C ASN A 140 6.88 -7.76 20.86
N SER A 141 7.72 -7.23 21.76
CA SER A 141 7.32 -6.17 22.69
C SER A 141 6.95 -4.87 21.96
N ILE A 142 7.57 -4.63 20.79
CA ILE A 142 7.33 -3.45 19.96
C ILE A 142 6.73 -3.86 18.62
N ASN A 143 7.36 -4.80 17.91
CA ASN A 143 6.96 -5.18 16.56
C ASN A 143 5.87 -6.25 16.59
N SER A 144 4.63 -5.84 16.32
CA SER A 144 3.50 -6.76 16.17
C SER A 144 3.35 -7.22 14.72
N GLU A 145 2.32 -8.03 14.44
CA GLU A 145 1.93 -8.34 13.05
C GLU A 145 1.26 -7.14 12.34
N LEU A 146 0.89 -6.11 13.10
CA LEU A 146 0.28 -4.88 12.62
C LEU A 146 1.32 -3.76 12.64
N PRO A 147 1.14 -2.71 11.83
CA PRO A 147 2.20 -1.72 11.65
C PRO A 147 2.37 -0.81 12.87
N GLU A 148 3.64 -0.52 13.18
CA GLU A 148 4.07 0.54 14.08
C GLU A 148 4.64 1.73 13.30
N TYR A 149 4.39 2.95 13.78
CA TYR A 149 4.80 4.19 13.14
C TYR A 149 5.45 5.16 14.12
N ALA A 150 6.11 6.19 13.57
CA ALA A 150 6.63 7.35 14.31
C ALA A 150 7.47 6.99 15.55
N ALA A 151 8.43 6.06 15.40
CA ALA A 151 9.37 5.72 16.46
C ALA A 151 10.27 6.92 16.79
N VAL A 152 10.08 7.51 17.97
CA VAL A 152 10.82 8.68 18.47
C VAL A 152 11.51 8.30 19.79
N PRO A 153 12.84 8.12 19.81
CA PRO A 153 13.59 7.96 21.05
C PRO A 153 13.68 9.30 21.79
N ALA A 154 13.41 9.28 23.11
CA ALA A 154 13.55 10.44 23.98
C ALA A 154 13.95 9.99 25.41
N GLY A 155 15.23 10.19 25.75
CA GLY A 155 15.83 9.66 26.97
C GLY A 155 15.81 8.13 26.96
N ASP A 156 15.39 7.53 28.06
CA ASP A 156 15.24 6.07 28.18
C ASP A 156 13.90 5.56 27.62
N ASN A 157 13.17 6.36 26.84
CA ASN A 157 11.87 5.99 26.28
C ASN A 157 11.91 5.97 24.75
N LEU A 158 11.20 5.01 24.17
CA LEU A 158 10.80 4.97 22.77
C LEU A 158 9.30 5.22 22.70
N TYR A 159 8.92 6.35 22.10
CA TYR A 159 7.53 6.65 21.77
C TYR A 159 7.24 6.17 20.36
N PHE A 160 6.07 5.57 20.15
CA PHE A 160 5.63 5.13 18.83
C PHE A 160 4.11 5.02 18.80
N THR A 161 3.54 4.94 17.61
CA THR A 161 2.14 4.57 17.44
C THR A 161 2.02 3.18 16.87
N SER A 162 0.96 2.45 17.21
CA SER A 162 0.69 1.12 16.66
C SER A 162 -0.80 0.96 16.40
N LYS A 163 -1.11 0.11 15.41
CA LYS A 163 -2.46 -0.36 15.12
C LYS A 163 -2.68 -1.78 15.64
N LYS A 164 -1.96 -2.21 16.67
CA LYS A 164 -2.16 -3.50 17.34
C LYS A 164 -3.48 -3.53 18.12
N LYS A 165 -3.93 -4.74 18.49
CA LYS A 165 -5.12 -4.94 19.32
C LYS A 165 -4.76 -4.77 20.79
N ASP A 166 -5.43 -3.87 21.50
CA ASP A 166 -5.24 -3.67 22.94
C ASP A 166 -6.36 -4.32 23.78
N ASP A 167 -7.60 -4.39 23.25
CA ASP A 167 -8.75 -4.98 23.93
C ASP A 167 -9.53 -5.94 23.02
N GLU A 168 -10.05 -7.03 23.59
CA GLU A 168 -10.82 -8.06 22.86
C GLU A 168 -11.98 -7.49 22.04
N LYS A 169 -12.58 -6.38 22.50
CA LYS A 169 -13.76 -5.70 21.94
C LYS A 169 -13.42 -4.59 20.95
N GLU A 170 -12.14 -4.33 20.67
CA GLU A 170 -11.77 -3.32 19.70
C GLU A 170 -12.27 -3.66 18.30
N ASN A 171 -12.81 -2.64 17.64
CA ASN A 171 -13.26 -2.75 16.26
C ASN A 171 -12.09 -2.52 15.30
N ILE A 172 -12.10 -3.28 14.22
CA ILE A 172 -11.21 -3.06 13.09
C ILE A 172 -11.77 -1.90 12.26
N ASN A 173 -10.89 -0.99 11.84
CA ASN A 173 -11.19 0.03 10.88
C ASN A 173 -11.48 -0.61 9.52
N ALA A 174 -12.68 -0.42 8.99
CA ALA A 174 -13.09 -0.97 7.71
C ALA A 174 -12.23 -0.47 6.53
N TRP A 175 -11.61 0.71 6.65
CA TRP A 175 -10.85 1.34 5.57
C TRP A 175 -9.53 0.64 5.26
N ASP A 176 -8.80 0.19 6.26
CA ASP A 176 -7.47 -0.42 6.11
C ASP A 176 -7.39 -1.86 6.65
N GLY A 177 -8.46 -2.34 7.30
CA GLY A 177 -8.52 -3.67 7.90
C GLY A 177 -7.64 -3.80 9.15
N LYS A 178 -7.25 -2.69 9.79
CA LYS A 178 -6.37 -2.65 10.98
C LYS A 178 -7.11 -2.06 12.18
N TYR A 179 -6.57 -2.16 13.40
CA TYR A 179 -7.15 -1.46 14.56
C TYR A 179 -6.91 0.06 14.46
N PHE A 180 -7.63 0.81 15.30
CA PHE A 180 -7.38 2.23 15.47
C PHE A 180 -5.98 2.46 16.05
N GLU A 181 -5.38 3.58 15.65
CA GLU A 181 -4.00 3.88 16.03
C GLU A 181 -3.95 4.48 17.44
N SER A 182 -3.11 3.89 18.29
CA SER A 182 -2.86 4.34 19.66
C SER A 182 -1.39 4.72 19.85
N MET A 183 -1.09 5.51 20.87
CA MET A 183 0.27 5.90 21.24
C MET A 183 0.80 5.01 22.37
N TYR A 184 2.04 4.55 22.22
CA TYR A 184 2.71 3.65 23.14
C TYR A 184 4.05 4.22 23.56
N VAL A 185 4.51 3.80 24.74
CA VAL A 185 5.83 4.13 25.27
C VAL A 185 6.50 2.87 25.79
N SER A 186 7.69 2.58 25.29
CA SER A 186 8.56 1.53 25.84
C SER A 186 9.78 2.16 26.48
N LYS A 187 10.19 1.66 27.65
CA LYS A 187 11.51 1.97 28.19
C LYS A 187 12.58 1.19 27.43
N VAL A 188 13.75 1.78 27.27
CA VAL A 188 14.91 1.23 26.56
C VAL A 188 16.08 1.11 27.54
N ASN A 189 16.64 -0.09 27.68
CA ASN A 189 17.85 -0.33 28.47
C ASN A 189 18.73 -1.36 27.77
N ASN A 190 19.91 -0.94 27.28
CA ASN A 190 20.83 -1.80 26.52
C ASN A 190 20.13 -2.59 25.39
N ASP A 191 19.35 -1.89 24.56
CA ASP A 191 18.55 -2.45 23.45
C ASP A 191 17.45 -3.44 23.88
N ILE A 192 17.13 -3.51 25.16
CA ILE A 192 15.99 -4.25 25.70
C ILE A 192 14.81 -3.29 25.86
N PHE A 193 13.68 -3.64 25.23
CA PHE A 193 12.45 -2.87 25.22
C PHE A 193 11.41 -3.48 26.16
N THR A 194 10.85 -2.68 27.07
CA THR A 194 9.72 -3.10 27.90
C THR A 194 8.45 -3.19 27.08
N THR A 195 7.55 -4.12 27.42
CA THR A 195 6.21 -4.14 26.83
C THR A 195 5.45 -2.85 27.23
N PRO A 196 4.98 -2.05 26.25
CA PRO A 196 4.14 -0.88 26.49
C PRO A 196 2.75 -1.25 27.01
#